data_AF-A0A137NQP4-F1
#
_entry.id   AF-A0A137NQP4-F1
#
_cell.length_a   1.000
_cell.length_b   1.000
_cell.length_c   1.000
_cell.angle_alpha   90.00
_cell.angle_beta   90.00
_cell.angle_gamma   90.00
#
_symmetry.space_group_name_H-M   'P 1'
#
loop_
_entity.id
_entity.type
_entity.pdbx_description
1 polymer ?
#
loop_
_entity_poly.entity_id
_entity_poly.type
_entity_poly.pdbx_seq_one_letter_code
_entity_poly.pdbx_strand_id
1 'polypeptide(L)'
;MDAGSTLCYYNSFEYQLVMRIELIIVAYLSAMRYLIICHNITKSTRFWLISLSFGFIPPLAIYIYGAILHQDKPSQSYLACIGFTTPNEANFIIYCLIPFLFLIPSWVITFCYICIGLKVNKQLNQMKAEAIENRDFNLLRAIKLQKVKIIIQISLVIILYNANFSLAYISLILKFAIGYKRSPIAEAMSYFTTLLTFTLNPILTITFQPELNHELYVLLFRFSLKIKKLFSRFFQ
;
A
#
# COMPACT_ATOMS: atom_id res chain seq x y z
N MET A 1 -1.12 -14.17 -23.04
CA MET A 1 0.30 -14.52 -22.83
C MET A 1 0.44 -16.02 -22.99
N ASP A 2 1.40 -16.48 -23.78
CA ASP A 2 1.58 -17.91 -24.04
C ASP A 2 2.27 -18.59 -22.87
N ALA A 3 1.83 -19.81 -22.56
CA ALA A 3 2.45 -20.64 -21.54
C ALA A 3 3.91 -20.95 -21.92
N GLY A 4 4.81 -20.84 -20.94
CA GLY A 4 6.24 -21.10 -21.16
C GLY A 4 7.00 -19.97 -21.86
N SER A 5 6.35 -18.85 -22.19
CA SER A 5 7.05 -17.69 -22.73
C SER A 5 7.89 -16.99 -21.67
N THR A 6 9.08 -16.53 -22.05
CA THR A 6 9.96 -15.70 -21.19
C THR A 6 9.23 -14.46 -20.66
N LEU A 7 8.33 -13.89 -21.46
CA LEU A 7 7.47 -12.78 -21.07
C LEU A 7 6.52 -13.14 -19.91
N CYS A 8 5.94 -14.35 -19.92
CA CYS A 8 5.07 -14.81 -18.84
C CYS A 8 5.82 -14.94 -17.51
N TYR A 9 7.03 -15.52 -17.57
CA TYR A 9 7.91 -15.65 -16.40
C TYR A 9 8.32 -14.29 -15.84
N TYR A 10 8.83 -13.41 -16.71
CA TYR A 10 9.29 -12.09 -16.31
C TYR A 10 8.15 -11.25 -15.73
N ASN A 11 6.99 -11.23 -16.38
CA ASN A 11 5.83 -10.48 -15.90
C ASN A 11 5.30 -11.04 -14.57
N SER A 12 5.26 -12.37 -14.39
CA SER A 12 4.83 -12.94 -13.11
C SER A 12 5.79 -12.59 -11.98
N PHE A 13 7.10 -12.73 -12.22
CA PHE A 13 8.14 -12.41 -11.25
C PHE A 13 8.12 -10.93 -10.87
N GLU A 14 8.23 -10.04 -11.84
CA GLU A 14 8.31 -8.59 -11.60
C GLU A 14 7.04 -8.08 -10.91
N TYR A 15 5.86 -8.36 -11.49
CA TYR A 15 4.60 -7.88 -10.94
C TYR A 15 4.37 -8.42 -9.53
N GLN A 16 4.51 -9.73 -9.30
CA GLN A 16 4.20 -10.29 -7.99
C GLN A 16 5.20 -9.83 -6.92
N LEU A 17 6.49 -9.73 -7.26
CA LEU A 17 7.53 -9.32 -6.34
C LEU A 17 7.40 -7.84 -5.96
N VAL A 18 7.33 -6.94 -6.95
CA VAL A 18 7.27 -5.49 -6.73
C VAL A 18 6.09 -5.14 -5.83
N MET A 19 4.92 -5.72 -6.10
CA MET A 19 3.70 -5.42 -5.36
C MET A 19 3.80 -5.89 -3.89
N ARG A 20 4.51 -6.99 -3.58
CA ARG A 20 4.75 -7.39 -2.18
C ARG A 20 5.78 -6.51 -1.49
N ILE A 21 6.87 -6.18 -2.18
CA ILE A 21 7.91 -5.30 -1.64
C ILE A 21 7.31 -3.94 -1.29
N GLU A 22 6.55 -3.34 -2.21
CA GLU A 22 5.89 -2.05 -1.98
C GLU A 22 4.90 -2.11 -0.80
N LEU A 23 4.09 -3.16 -0.71
CA LEU A 23 3.15 -3.32 0.40
C LEU A 23 3.87 -3.47 1.75
N ILE A 24 4.98 -4.20 1.79
CA ILE A 24 5.82 -4.34 2.99
C ILE A 24 6.45 -3.00 3.36
N ILE A 25 6.95 -2.22 2.41
CA ILE A 25 7.48 -0.87 2.66
C ILE A 25 6.41 -0.01 3.33
N VAL A 26 5.18 0.00 2.79
CA VAL A 26 4.07 0.79 3.36
C VAL A 26 3.72 0.31 4.77
N ALA A 27 3.71 -1.01 5.01
CA ALA A 27 3.47 -1.55 6.35
C ALA A 27 4.55 -1.10 7.35
N TYR A 28 5.81 -1.12 6.95
CA TYR A 28 6.93 -0.62 7.76
C TYR A 28 6.83 0.88 8.05
N LEU A 29 6.51 1.70 7.05
CA LEU A 29 6.31 3.13 7.24
C LEU A 29 5.14 3.42 8.19
N SER A 30 4.06 2.64 8.09
CA SER A 30 2.90 2.75 8.98
C SER A 30 3.25 2.36 10.42
N ALA A 31 4.00 1.27 10.60
CA ALA A 31 4.48 0.82 11.91
C ALA A 31 5.44 1.84 12.55
N MET A 32 6.35 2.42 11.77
CA MET A 32 7.25 3.48 12.22
C MET A 32 6.45 4.70 12.74
N ARG A 33 5.47 5.18 11.96
CA ARG A 33 4.60 6.30 12.37
C ARG A 33 3.81 5.96 13.63
N TYR A 34 3.31 4.73 13.74
CA TYR A 34 2.59 4.26 14.91
C TYR A 34 3.47 4.30 16.16
N LEU A 35 4.71 3.78 16.10
CA LEU A 35 5.63 3.80 17.23
C LEU A 35 6.00 5.23 17.67
N ILE A 36 6.19 6.14 16.71
CA ILE A 36 6.51 7.54 17.01
C ILE A 36 5.30 8.24 17.64
N ILE A 37 4.11 8.13 17.06
CA ILE A 37 2.93 8.91 17.49
C ILE A 37 2.28 8.32 18.75
N CYS A 38 2.11 6.99 18.80
CA CYS A 38 1.37 6.35 19.89
C CYS A 38 2.26 6.08 21.10
N HIS A 39 3.53 5.72 20.88
CA HIS A 39 4.45 5.28 21.93
C HIS A 39 5.64 6.22 22.16
N ASN A 40 5.81 7.27 21.34
CA ASN A 40 6.98 8.16 21.39
C ASN A 40 8.33 7.42 21.30
N ILE A 41 8.35 6.27 20.61
CA ILE A 41 9.55 5.47 20.42
C ILE A 41 10.21 5.90 19.12
N THR A 42 11.36 6.57 19.23
CA THR A 42 12.24 6.86 18.10
C THR A 42 13.34 5.80 18.04
N LYS A 43 13.54 5.22 16.85
CA LYS A 43 14.63 4.28 16.57
C LYS A 43 15.50 4.84 15.46
N SER A 44 16.76 4.41 15.41
CA SER A 44 17.69 4.83 14.38
C SER A 44 17.26 4.35 12.99
N THR A 45 17.60 5.10 11.94
CA THR A 45 17.32 4.71 10.55
C THR A 45 17.92 3.34 10.21
N ARG A 46 19.08 2.99 10.78
CA ARG A 46 19.74 1.68 10.60
C ARG A 46 18.86 0.54 11.09
N PHE A 47 18.21 0.68 12.25
CA PHE A 47 17.29 -0.33 12.77
C PHE A 47 16.14 -0.61 11.80
N TRP A 48 15.55 0.45 11.24
CA TRP A 48 14.46 0.33 10.27
C TRP A 48 14.90 -0.32 8.96
N LEU A 49 16.06 0.06 8.43
CA LEU A 49 16.60 -0.54 7.20
C LEU A 49 16.92 -2.03 7.37
N ILE A 50 17.50 -2.42 8.51
CA ILE A 50 17.79 -3.82 8.81
C ILE A 50 16.48 -4.62 8.91
N SER A 51 15.50 -4.12 9.67
CA SER A 51 14.20 -4.80 9.81
C SER A 51 13.46 -4.91 8.48
N LEU A 52 13.46 -3.85 7.66
CA LEU A 52 12.88 -3.86 6.33
C LEU A 52 13.55 -4.90 5.43
N SER A 53 14.88 -5.01 5.49
CA SER A 53 15.63 -6.02 4.75
C SER A 53 15.20 -7.44 5.12
N PHE A 54 15.00 -7.73 6.41
CA PHE A 54 14.43 -9.01 6.85
C PHE A 54 13.01 -9.23 6.32
N GLY A 55 12.20 -8.17 6.27
CA GLY A 55 10.84 -8.21 5.69
C GLY A 55 10.82 -8.59 4.21
N PHE A 56 11.86 -8.25 3.43
CA PHE A 56 11.95 -8.59 2.02
C PHE A 56 12.38 -10.02 1.73
N ILE A 57 12.99 -10.72 2.70
CA ILE A 57 13.51 -12.08 2.50
C ILE A 57 12.39 -13.05 2.06
N PRO A 58 11.23 -13.14 2.72
CA PRO A 58 10.18 -14.08 2.31
C PRO A 58 9.67 -13.90 0.87
N PRO A 59 9.23 -12.71 0.41
CA PRO A 59 8.80 -12.55 -0.98
C PRO A 59 9.96 -12.75 -1.97
N LEU A 60 11.18 -12.28 -1.66
CA LEU A 60 12.33 -12.51 -2.54
C LEU A 60 12.61 -14.00 -2.70
N ALA A 61 12.68 -14.74 -1.59
CA ALA A 61 12.95 -16.18 -1.62
C ALA A 61 11.89 -16.94 -2.42
N ILE A 62 10.61 -16.63 -2.21
CA ILE A 62 9.50 -17.27 -2.93
C ILE A 62 9.59 -16.96 -4.43
N TYR A 63 9.67 -15.70 -4.83
CA TYR A 63 9.58 -15.35 -6.26
C TYR A 63 10.88 -15.65 -7.02
N ILE A 64 12.06 -15.57 -6.39
CA ILE A 64 13.32 -16.03 -6.99
C ILE A 64 13.28 -17.54 -7.19
N TYR A 65 12.81 -18.31 -6.21
CA TYR A 65 12.65 -19.75 -6.34
C TYR A 65 11.70 -20.13 -7.49
N GLY A 66 10.56 -19.42 -7.60
CA GLY A 66 9.61 -19.60 -8.71
C GLY A 66 10.23 -19.30 -10.08
N ALA A 67 11.00 -18.21 -10.17
CA ALA A 67 11.68 -17.79 -11.39
C ALA A 67 12.75 -18.80 -11.85
N ILE A 68 13.54 -19.35 -10.93
CA ILE A 68 14.56 -20.38 -11.24
C ILE A 68 13.92 -21.66 -11.78
N LEU A 69 12.75 -22.04 -11.25
CA LEU A 69 12.07 -23.27 -11.66
C LEU A 69 11.16 -23.11 -12.89
N HIS A 70 10.99 -21.89 -13.41
CA HIS A 70 10.13 -21.60 -14.57
C HIS A 70 8.71 -22.18 -14.43
N GLN A 71 8.12 -22.05 -13.24
CA GLN A 71 6.82 -22.67 -12.90
C GLN A 71 5.60 -21.77 -13.15
N ASP A 72 5.80 -20.58 -13.68
CA ASP A 72 4.69 -19.68 -13.98
C ASP A 72 3.88 -20.19 -15.18
N LYS A 73 2.56 -20.18 -15.01
CA LYS A 73 1.61 -20.50 -16.07
C LYS A 73 0.64 -19.34 -16.23
N PRO A 74 0.10 -19.12 -17.45
CA PRO A 74 -0.99 -18.18 -17.62
C PRO A 74 -2.15 -18.59 -16.72
N SER A 75 -2.82 -17.59 -16.17
CA SER A 75 -4.09 -17.78 -15.49
C SER A 75 -5.14 -18.33 -16.44
N GLN A 76 -6.25 -18.84 -15.91
CA GLN A 76 -7.34 -19.37 -16.73
C GLN A 76 -7.93 -18.34 -17.69
N SER A 77 -7.83 -17.05 -17.35
CA SER A 77 -8.27 -15.95 -18.20
C SER A 77 -7.20 -15.45 -19.17
N TYR A 78 -5.97 -15.97 -19.09
CA TYR A 78 -4.80 -15.51 -19.84
C TYR A 78 -4.43 -14.03 -19.63
N LEU A 79 -5.02 -13.37 -18.61
CA LEU A 79 -4.77 -11.96 -18.28
C LEU A 79 -3.49 -11.75 -17.47
N ALA A 80 -3.06 -12.76 -16.71
CA ALA A 80 -1.87 -12.69 -15.89
C ALA A 80 -1.13 -14.04 -15.89
N CYS A 81 0.12 -14.01 -15.44
CA CYS A 81 0.89 -15.22 -15.18
C CYS A 81 1.01 -15.43 -13.67
N ILE A 82 0.82 -16.68 -13.23
CA ILE A 82 0.78 -17.06 -11.82
C ILE A 82 1.78 -18.20 -11.60
N GLY A 83 2.69 -18.00 -10.65
CA GLY A 83 3.62 -19.03 -10.20
C GLY A 83 2.97 -20.14 -9.38
N PHE A 84 3.72 -21.23 -9.21
CA PHE A 84 3.38 -22.34 -8.29
C PHE A 84 2.06 -23.05 -8.61
N THR A 85 1.72 -23.17 -9.90
CA THR A 85 0.50 -23.88 -10.33
C THR A 85 0.70 -25.37 -10.56
N THR A 86 1.96 -25.85 -10.57
CA THR A 86 2.27 -27.27 -10.75
C THR A 86 2.03 -28.05 -9.45
N PRO A 87 1.42 -29.24 -9.52
CA PRO A 87 1.12 -30.06 -8.35
C PRO A 87 2.41 -30.69 -7.81
N ASN A 88 3.07 -29.98 -6.91
CA ASN A 88 4.22 -30.45 -6.14
C ASN A 88 4.00 -30.01 -4.68
N GLU A 89 4.40 -30.83 -3.71
CA GLU A 89 4.23 -30.55 -2.28
C GLU A 89 4.85 -29.21 -1.87
N ALA A 90 6.08 -28.93 -2.35
CA ALA A 90 6.74 -27.66 -2.09
C ALA A 90 5.95 -26.46 -2.65
N ASN A 91 5.39 -26.61 -3.85
CA ASN A 91 4.62 -25.56 -4.51
C ASN A 91 3.28 -25.32 -3.80
N PHE A 92 2.67 -26.40 -3.30
CA PHE A 92 1.46 -26.32 -2.49
C PHE A 92 1.71 -25.48 -1.23
N ILE A 93 2.80 -25.76 -0.49
CA ILE A 93 3.18 -24.98 0.70
C ILE A 93 3.39 -23.51 0.35
N ILE A 94 4.16 -23.22 -0.70
CA ILE A 94 4.41 -21.84 -1.14
C ILE A 94 3.11 -21.14 -1.53
N TYR A 95 2.25 -21.82 -2.28
CA TYR A 95 0.96 -21.31 -2.70
C TYR A 95 0.06 -20.95 -1.51
N CYS A 96 0.12 -21.73 -0.41
CA CYS A 96 -0.55 -21.40 0.86
C CYS A 96 0.01 -20.16 1.55
N LEU A 97 1.32 -19.89 1.43
CA LEU A 97 1.99 -18.75 2.07
C LEU A 97 1.73 -17.43 1.34
N ILE A 98 1.60 -17.44 0.02
CA ILE A 98 1.40 -16.24 -0.82
C ILE A 98 0.25 -15.32 -0.34
N PRO A 99 -0.96 -15.78 0.01
CA PRO A 99 -2.02 -14.89 0.48
C PRO A 99 -1.65 -14.16 1.77
N PHE A 100 -0.86 -14.77 2.66
CA PHE A 100 -0.41 -14.12 3.90
C PHE A 100 0.57 -12.97 3.67
N LEU A 101 1.33 -13.01 2.57
CA LEU A 101 2.19 -11.90 2.15
C LEU A 101 1.40 -10.64 1.75
N PHE A 102 0.11 -10.77 1.44
CA PHE A 102 -0.79 -9.62 1.30
C PHE A 102 -1.50 -9.32 2.61
N LEU A 103 -2.10 -10.34 3.21
CA LEU A 103 -2.99 -10.21 4.36
C LEU A 103 -2.28 -9.53 5.54
N ILE A 104 -1.10 -10.02 5.92
CA ILE A 104 -0.40 -9.53 7.11
C ILE A 104 -0.01 -8.05 6.95
N PRO A 105 0.70 -7.62 5.89
CA PRO A 105 0.99 -6.19 5.70
C PRO A 105 -0.25 -5.30 5.66
N SER A 106 -1.31 -5.70 4.94
CA SER A 106 -2.56 -4.93 4.86
C SER A 106 -3.21 -4.70 6.23
N TRP A 107 -3.26 -5.74 7.07
CA TRP A 107 -3.80 -5.61 8.42
C TRP A 107 -2.90 -4.81 9.35
N VAL A 108 -1.58 -4.95 9.23
CA VAL A 108 -0.62 -4.13 9.99
C VAL A 108 -0.82 -2.64 9.67
N ILE A 109 -0.90 -2.28 8.38
CA ILE A 109 -1.17 -0.91 7.93
C ILE A 109 -2.46 -0.38 8.59
N THR A 110 -3.53 -1.17 8.49
CA THR A 110 -4.85 -0.79 8.98
C THR A 110 -4.86 -0.57 10.49
N PHE A 111 -4.30 -1.52 11.23
CA PHE A 111 -4.16 -1.43 12.68
C PHE A 111 -3.38 -0.17 13.08
N CYS A 112 -2.22 0.06 12.47
CA CYS A 112 -1.39 1.24 12.76
C CYS A 112 -2.14 2.54 12.53
N TYR A 113 -2.82 2.71 11.38
CA TYR A 113 -3.56 3.94 11.08
C TYR A 113 -4.79 4.13 11.96
N ILE A 114 -5.50 3.07 12.34
CA ILE A 114 -6.60 3.16 13.31
C ILE A 114 -6.07 3.65 14.66
N CYS A 115 -5.00 3.06 15.17
CA CYS A 115 -4.42 3.48 16.45
C CYS A 115 -3.90 4.92 16.42
N ILE A 116 -3.23 5.33 15.35
CA ILE A 116 -2.80 6.73 15.14
C ILE A 116 -4.03 7.63 15.15
N GLY A 117 -5.06 7.28 14.39
CA GLY A 117 -6.33 8.02 14.32
C GLY A 117 -6.97 8.24 15.68
N LEU A 118 -7.04 7.18 16.50
CA LEU A 118 -7.57 7.25 17.87
C LEU A 118 -6.73 8.17 18.76
N LYS A 119 -5.40 8.07 18.68
CA LYS A 119 -4.48 8.91 19.47
C LYS A 119 -4.61 10.39 19.09
N VAL A 120 -4.60 10.70 17.80
CA VAL A 120 -4.72 12.09 17.31
C VAL A 120 -6.10 12.65 17.61
N ASN A 121 -7.17 11.86 17.49
CA ASN A 121 -8.52 12.31 17.88
C ASN A 121 -8.61 12.65 19.37
N LYS A 122 -7.92 11.89 20.25
CA LYS A 122 -7.83 12.22 21.67
C LYS A 122 -7.13 13.57 21.90
N GLN A 123 -6.01 13.81 21.20
CA GLN A 123 -5.30 15.09 21.27
C GLN A 123 -6.15 16.26 20.74
N LEU A 124 -6.88 16.07 19.65
CA LEU A 124 -7.81 17.07 19.09
C LEU A 124 -8.97 17.37 20.04
N ASN A 125 -9.42 16.40 20.85
CA ASN A 125 -10.41 16.65 21.90
C ASN A 125 -9.85 17.50 23.04
N GLN A 126 -8.60 17.29 23.42
CA GLN A 126 -7.93 18.12 24.43
C GLN A 126 -7.75 19.55 23.94
N MET A 127 -7.19 19.74 22.74
CA MET A 127 -7.07 21.06 22.09
C MET A 127 -8.42 21.76 21.92
N LYS A 128 -9.50 21.00 21.69
CA LYS A 128 -10.85 21.57 21.61
C LYS A 128 -11.30 22.17 22.94
N ALA A 129 -11.01 21.51 24.06
CA ALA A 129 -11.36 22.01 25.39
C ALA A 129 -10.61 23.31 25.69
N GLU A 130 -9.31 23.35 25.41
CA GLU A 130 -8.45 24.54 25.57
C GLU A 130 -8.92 25.70 24.67
N ALA A 131 -9.31 25.42 23.42
CA ALA A 131 -9.81 26.45 22.50
C ALA A 131 -11.14 27.06 22.97
N ILE A 132 -11.99 26.28 23.64
CA ILE A 132 -13.26 26.78 24.21
C ILE A 132 -12.97 27.72 25.38
N GLU A 133 -12.04 27.34 26.26
CA GLU A 133 -11.62 28.15 27.40
C GLU A 133 -11.04 29.50 26.95
N ASN A 134 -10.19 29.46 25.92
CA ASN A 134 -9.55 30.66 25.34
C ASN A 134 -10.44 31.45 24.36
N ARG A 135 -11.68 30.99 24.09
CA ARG A 135 -12.63 31.59 23.12
C ARG A 135 -12.05 31.77 21.71
N ASP A 136 -11.16 30.87 21.28
CA ASP A 136 -10.57 30.89 19.94
C ASP A 136 -11.45 30.11 18.93
N PHE A 137 -12.32 30.85 18.25
CA PHE A 137 -13.22 30.28 17.23
C PHE A 137 -12.50 29.79 15.97
N ASN A 138 -11.34 30.37 15.63
CA ASN A 138 -10.58 29.97 14.45
C ASN A 138 -9.95 28.60 14.68
N LEU A 139 -9.37 28.39 15.87
CA LEU A 139 -8.83 27.09 16.27
C LEU A 139 -9.91 26.01 16.31
N LEU A 140 -11.10 26.32 16.82
CA LEU A 140 -12.23 25.38 16.81
C LEU A 140 -12.65 24.95 15.40
N ARG A 141 -12.65 25.88 14.43
CA ARG A 141 -12.93 25.56 13.03
C ARG A 141 -11.84 24.66 12.44
N ALA A 142 -10.57 24.96 12.70
CA ALA A 142 -9.45 24.14 12.25
C ALA A 142 -9.50 22.70 12.80
N ILE A 143 -9.81 22.54 14.10
CA ILE A 143 -9.95 21.22 14.75
C ILE A 143 -11.06 20.40 14.10
N LYS A 144 -12.22 21.01 13.78
CA LYS A 144 -13.32 20.31 13.09
C LYS A 144 -12.89 19.78 11.74
N LEU A 145 -12.17 20.58 10.95
CA LEU A 145 -11.65 20.17 9.64
C LEU A 145 -10.61 19.04 9.77
N GLN A 146 -9.71 19.11 10.75
CA GLN A 146 -8.71 18.07 10.99
C GLN A 146 -9.35 16.73 11.36
N LYS A 147 -10.42 16.72 12.16
CA LYS A 147 -11.15 15.48 12.48
C LYS A 147 -11.77 14.83 11.25
N VAL A 148 -12.41 15.62 10.39
CA VAL A 148 -12.97 15.11 9.13
C VAL A 148 -11.87 14.55 8.24
N LYS A 149 -10.72 15.25 8.14
CA LYS A 149 -9.56 14.79 7.38
C LYS A 149 -9.06 13.42 7.87
N ILE A 150 -8.96 13.22 9.18
CA ILE A 150 -8.54 11.94 9.78
C ILE A 150 -9.53 10.82 9.44
N ILE A 151 -10.84 11.06 9.52
CA ILE A 151 -11.87 10.06 9.17
C ILE A 151 -11.73 9.66 7.70
N ILE A 152 -11.63 10.64 6.80
CA ILE A 152 -11.44 10.38 5.36
C ILE A 152 -10.16 9.55 5.12
N GLN A 153 -9.07 9.92 5.78
CA GLN A 153 -7.79 9.24 5.67
C GLN A 153 -7.85 7.77 6.11
N ILE A 154 -8.44 7.49 7.27
CA ILE A 154 -8.57 6.11 7.79
C ILE A 154 -9.46 5.29 6.86
N SER A 155 -10.61 5.85 6.43
CA SER A 155 -11.50 5.18 5.48
C SER A 155 -10.78 4.84 4.17
N LEU A 156 -9.98 5.77 3.65
CA LEU A 156 -9.25 5.56 2.41
C LEU A 156 -8.15 4.49 2.57
N VAL A 157 -7.44 4.45 3.70
CA VAL A 157 -6.49 3.37 4.03
C VAL A 157 -7.22 2.01 4.07
N ILE A 158 -8.39 1.92 4.70
CA ILE A 158 -9.15 0.67 4.78
C ILE A 158 -9.55 0.19 3.37
N ILE A 159 -10.06 1.08 2.53
CA ILE A 159 -10.45 0.76 1.16
C ILE A 159 -9.23 0.30 0.34
N LEU A 160 -8.15 1.07 0.36
CA LEU A 160 -6.99 0.80 -0.48
C LEU A 160 -6.23 -0.47 -0.06
N TYR A 161 -6.07 -0.73 1.24
CA TYR A 161 -5.24 -1.85 1.68
C TYR A 161 -6.03 -3.10 2.05
N ASN A 162 -7.29 -3.00 2.48
CA ASN A 162 -8.13 -4.18 2.73
C ASN A 162 -9.07 -4.45 1.56
N ALA A 163 -9.94 -3.51 1.20
CA ALA A 163 -10.96 -3.79 0.19
C ALA A 163 -10.34 -4.16 -1.17
N ASN A 164 -9.39 -3.36 -1.66
CA ASN A 164 -8.75 -3.59 -2.96
C ASN A 164 -7.92 -4.89 -3.02
N PHE A 165 -7.20 -5.25 -1.94
CA PHE A 165 -6.41 -6.48 -1.88
C PHE A 165 -7.24 -7.71 -1.46
N SER A 166 -8.41 -7.52 -0.84
CA SER A 166 -9.27 -8.61 -0.38
C SER A 166 -9.68 -9.54 -1.51
N LEU A 167 -10.00 -8.96 -2.67
CA LEU A 167 -10.35 -9.75 -3.84
C LEU A 167 -9.20 -10.70 -4.20
N ALA A 168 -7.94 -10.23 -4.16
CA ALA A 168 -6.74 -11.01 -4.44
C ALA A 168 -6.56 -12.15 -3.43
N TYR A 169 -6.38 -11.85 -2.14
CA TYR A 169 -6.04 -12.90 -1.17
C TYR A 169 -7.22 -13.84 -0.87
N ILE A 170 -8.47 -13.36 -0.87
CA ILE A 170 -9.66 -14.23 -0.68
C ILE A 170 -9.76 -15.22 -1.83
N SER A 171 -9.57 -14.78 -3.08
CA SER A 171 -9.63 -15.70 -4.23
C SER A 171 -8.54 -16.77 -4.18
N LEU A 172 -7.34 -16.45 -3.68
CA LEU A 172 -6.25 -17.41 -3.50
C LEU A 172 -6.62 -18.43 -2.41
N ILE A 173 -7.18 -17.96 -1.29
CA ILE A 173 -7.66 -18.82 -0.19
C ILE A 173 -8.81 -19.72 -0.66
N LEU A 174 -9.79 -19.18 -1.40
CA LEU A 174 -10.90 -19.97 -1.94
C LEU A 174 -10.44 -21.00 -2.98
N LYS A 175 -9.46 -20.64 -3.82
CA LYS A 175 -8.87 -21.59 -4.77
C LYS A 175 -8.21 -22.75 -4.05
N PHE A 176 -7.57 -22.49 -2.91
CA PHE A 176 -7.03 -23.54 -2.03
C PHE A 176 -8.13 -24.35 -1.34
N ALA A 177 -9.09 -23.69 -0.70
CA ALA A 177 -10.07 -24.35 0.17
C ALA A 177 -11.08 -25.23 -0.61
N ILE A 178 -11.53 -24.76 -1.78
CA ILE A 178 -12.63 -25.40 -2.52
C ILE A 178 -12.34 -25.53 -4.03
N GLY A 179 -11.11 -25.27 -4.48
CA GLY A 179 -10.79 -25.31 -5.91
C GLY A 179 -11.44 -24.19 -6.73
N TYR A 180 -11.80 -23.06 -6.09
CA TYR A 180 -12.44 -21.93 -6.75
C TYR A 180 -11.67 -21.47 -8.01
N LYS A 181 -12.40 -21.43 -9.13
CA LYS A 181 -11.92 -20.90 -10.40
C LYS A 181 -12.35 -19.45 -10.53
N ARG A 182 -11.38 -18.55 -10.51
CA ARG A 182 -11.60 -17.11 -10.62
C ARG A 182 -12.10 -16.76 -12.01
N SER A 183 -13.20 -15.99 -12.09
CA SER A 183 -13.69 -15.50 -13.38
C SER A 183 -12.74 -14.45 -13.98
N PRO A 184 -12.70 -14.30 -15.32
CA PRO A 184 -11.89 -13.25 -15.97
C PRO A 184 -12.17 -11.83 -15.45
N ILE A 185 -13.45 -11.53 -15.16
CA ILE A 185 -13.86 -10.23 -14.62
C ILE A 185 -13.28 -10.02 -13.21
N ALA A 186 -13.37 -11.02 -12.33
CA ALA A 186 -12.82 -10.91 -10.98
C ALA A 186 -11.29 -10.80 -10.99
N GLU A 187 -10.62 -11.43 -11.97
CA GLU A 187 -9.18 -11.31 -12.15
C GLU A 187 -8.78 -9.90 -12.63
N ALA A 188 -9.45 -9.38 -13.65
CA ALA A 188 -9.23 -8.02 -14.14
C ALA A 188 -9.46 -6.97 -13.06
N MET A 189 -10.56 -7.09 -12.30
CA MET A 189 -10.84 -6.22 -11.16
C MET A 189 -9.75 -6.29 -10.11
N SER A 190 -9.32 -7.50 -9.73
CA SER A 190 -8.25 -7.67 -8.75
C SER A 190 -6.95 -7.03 -9.19
N TYR A 191 -6.58 -7.18 -10.46
CA TYR A 191 -5.37 -6.57 -11.02
C TYR A 191 -5.47 -5.04 -10.99
N PHE A 192 -6.60 -4.50 -11.47
CA PHE A 192 -6.87 -3.08 -11.52
C PHE A 192 -6.90 -2.43 -10.14
N THR A 193 -7.62 -3.00 -9.17
CA THR A 193 -7.70 -2.43 -7.81
C THR A 193 -6.35 -2.44 -7.11
N THR A 194 -5.53 -3.46 -7.37
CA THR A 194 -4.19 -3.55 -6.81
C THR A 194 -3.29 -2.45 -7.38
N LEU A 195 -3.28 -2.25 -8.71
CA LEU A 195 -2.54 -1.15 -9.34
C LEU A 195 -3.04 0.23 -8.91
N LEU A 196 -4.35 0.39 -8.77
CA LEU A 196 -4.96 1.63 -8.30
C LEU A 196 -4.46 1.98 -6.90
N THR A 197 -4.34 1.00 -6.00
CA THR A 197 -3.78 1.26 -4.66
C THR A 197 -2.37 1.80 -4.75
N PHE A 198 -1.46 1.17 -5.51
CA PHE A 198 -0.09 1.65 -5.62
C PHE A 198 0.02 3.03 -6.27
N THR A 199 -0.83 3.31 -7.25
CA THR A 199 -0.92 4.65 -7.88
C THR A 199 -1.34 5.72 -6.87
N LEU A 200 -2.21 5.39 -5.92
CA LEU A 200 -2.70 6.31 -4.89
C LEU A 200 -1.78 6.40 -3.66
N ASN A 201 -0.82 5.49 -3.48
CA ASN A 201 0.09 5.48 -2.33
C ASN A 201 0.91 6.77 -2.16
N PRO A 202 1.48 7.39 -3.22
CA PRO A 202 2.17 8.68 -3.08
C PRO A 202 1.24 9.79 -2.59
N ILE A 203 0.02 9.87 -3.14
CA ILE A 203 -1.00 10.86 -2.75
C ILE A 203 -1.32 10.69 -1.27
N LEU A 204 -1.56 9.45 -0.84
CA LEU A 204 -1.76 9.12 0.56
C LEU A 204 -0.60 9.62 1.43
N THR A 205 0.63 9.28 1.06
CA THR A 205 1.84 9.64 1.79
C THR A 205 1.97 11.14 1.98
N ILE A 206 1.76 11.92 0.91
CA ILE A 206 1.77 13.38 0.94
C ILE A 206 0.67 13.93 1.86
N THR A 207 -0.55 13.37 1.79
CA THR A 207 -1.65 13.88 2.64
C THR A 207 -1.42 13.63 4.14
N PHE A 208 -0.65 12.59 4.48
CA PHE A 208 -0.31 12.21 5.85
C PHE A 208 0.91 12.95 6.42
N GLN A 209 1.75 13.55 5.58
CA GLN A 209 2.96 14.24 6.01
C GLN A 209 2.84 15.73 5.67
N PRO A 210 2.48 16.58 6.66
CA PRO A 210 2.30 18.02 6.42
C PRO A 210 3.56 18.69 5.88
N GLU A 211 4.75 18.21 6.25
CA GLU A 211 6.04 18.68 5.74
C GLU A 211 6.15 18.45 4.23
N LEU A 212 5.86 17.23 3.78
CA LEU A 212 5.87 16.86 2.36
C LEU A 212 4.77 17.59 1.57
N ASN A 213 3.61 17.82 2.18
CA ASN A 213 2.56 18.61 1.54
C ASN A 213 3.00 20.05 1.27
N HIS A 214 3.72 20.67 2.21
CA HIS A 214 4.29 22.00 2.00
C HIS A 214 5.37 21.99 0.91
N GLU A 215 6.29 21.03 0.93
CA GLU A 215 7.32 20.87 -0.10
C GLU A 215 6.72 20.68 -1.50
N LEU A 216 5.70 19.83 -1.63
CA LEU A 216 5.00 19.62 -2.88
C LEU A 216 4.34 20.91 -3.38
N TYR A 217 3.71 21.68 -2.49
CA TYR A 217 3.12 22.96 -2.86
C TYR A 217 4.15 23.94 -3.41
N VAL A 218 5.34 24.01 -2.79
CA VAL A 218 6.46 24.83 -3.28
C VAL A 218 6.95 24.35 -4.65
N LEU A 219 7.04 23.03 -4.85
CA LEU A 219 7.45 22.43 -6.13
C LEU A 219 6.44 22.73 -7.24
N LEU A 220 5.15 22.52 -6.98
CA LEU A 220 4.05 22.83 -7.92
C LEU A 220 4.00 24.32 -8.24
N PHE A 221 4.20 25.18 -7.25
CA PHE A 221 4.29 26.62 -7.46
C PHE A 221 5.46 26.97 -8.40
N ARG A 222 6.67 26.46 -8.14
CA ARG A 222 7.84 26.67 -9.02
C ARG A 222 7.60 26.14 -10.43
N PHE A 223 6.96 24.98 -10.57
CA PHE A 223 6.62 24.40 -11.86
C PHE A 223 5.61 25.26 -12.62
N SER A 224 4.57 25.76 -11.95
CA SER A 224 3.57 26.66 -12.54
C SER A 224 4.20 27.95 -13.06
N LEU A 225 5.19 28.50 -12.34
CA LEU A 225 5.94 29.68 -12.78
C LEU A 225 6.79 29.39 -14.02
N LYS A 226 7.42 28.21 -14.10
CA LYS A 226 8.17 27.79 -15.30
C LYS A 226 7.26 27.62 -16.51
N ILE A 227 6.08 27.01 -16.35
CA ILE A 227 5.08 26.88 -17.41
C ILE A 227 4.64 28.26 -17.88
N LYS A 228 4.26 29.15 -16.96
CA LYS A 228 3.84 30.52 -17.31
C LYS A 228 4.92 31.27 -18.09
N LYS A 229 6.19 31.16 -17.67
CA LYS A 229 7.34 31.74 -18.37
C LYS A 229 7.59 31.13 -19.76
N LEU A 230 7.31 29.84 -19.93
CA LEU A 230 7.44 29.16 -21.21
C LEU A 230 6.32 29.60 -22.16
N PHE A 231 5.07 29.65 -21.69
CA PHE A 231 3.95 30.21 -22.44
C PHE A 231 4.19 31.67 -22.85
N SER A 232 4.67 32.52 -21.95
CA SER A 232 4.93 33.93 -22.30
C SER A 232 6.02 34.09 -23.36
N ARG A 233 6.95 33.14 -23.48
CA ARG A 233 8.00 33.13 -24.53
C ARG A 233 7.52 32.58 -25.87
N PHE A 234 6.50 31.75 -25.89
CA PHE A 234 5.92 31.22 -27.13
C PHE A 234 4.89 32.17 -27.76
N PHE A 235 4.31 33.07 -26.96
CA PHE A 235 3.32 34.06 -27.38
C PHE A 235 3.87 35.50 -27.52
N GLN A 236 5.20 35.66 -27.46
CA GLN A 236 5.93 36.87 -27.85
C GLN A 236 6.75 36.56 -29.10
#